data_AF-A0A6M0L1U4-F1
#
_entry.id   AF-A0A6M0L1U4-F1
#
_cell.length_a   1.000
_cell.length_b   1.000
_cell.length_c   1.000
_cell.angle_alpha   90.00
_cell.angle_beta   90.00
_cell.angle_gamma   90.00
#
_symmetry.space_group_name_H-M   'P 1'
#
loop_
_entity.id
_entity.type
_entity.pdbx_description
1 polymer ?
#
loop_
_entity_poly.entity_id
_entity_poly.type
_entity_poly.pdbx_seq_one_letter_code
_entity_poly.pdbx_strand_id
1 'polypeptide(L)'
;QFRKKFNITFIVATHSLQIIENSDANDIYYFENNDGHITISNPIYPAYVTKNLYKHSYYDKVLLVEDELAEKFLKNTIDKIDKNFKYRLYFTIIPIGGWRKLLEVSLLKNTYYVNAKVVTVFDKDIEEDLNKELQKQAIEELKKEFTFIPVEDNIEKFTLKNLFKNPKFHRYIESECLKDEFKFTNLSIKEFKETDNSKTIKSKFNNNEKSLVRQIGDYSEDKFKENYSLIEDKIVDFIFEELSDSPEYLAFEKRLKEFFEVKND
;
A
#
# COMPACT_ATOMS: atom_id res chain seq x y z
N GLN A 1 12.88 23.05 24.49
CA GLN A 1 12.72 24.43 25.01
C GLN A 1 13.98 24.96 25.69
N PHE A 2 14.67 24.18 26.52
CA PHE A 2 15.94 24.58 27.17
C PHE A 2 17.04 25.00 26.18
N ARG A 3 17.31 24.18 25.14
CA ARG A 3 18.27 24.50 24.06
C ARG A 3 18.06 25.87 23.39
N LYS A 4 16.80 26.20 23.04
CA LYS A 4 16.45 27.51 22.44
C LYS A 4 16.58 28.67 23.43
N LYS A 5 16.26 28.45 24.71
CA LYS A 5 16.32 29.50 25.76
C LYS A 5 17.75 29.93 26.06
N PHE A 6 18.70 28.99 26.05
CA PHE A 6 20.09 29.26 26.43
C PHE A 6 21.06 29.27 25.25
N ASN A 7 20.58 29.05 24.02
CA ASN A 7 21.39 28.93 22.80
C ASN A 7 22.50 27.88 22.95
N ILE A 8 22.13 26.69 23.41
CA ILE A 8 23.04 25.56 23.64
C ILE A 8 22.68 24.41 22.69
N THR A 9 23.70 23.84 22.04
CA THR A 9 23.61 22.62 21.24
C THR A 9 24.27 21.47 21.99
N PHE A 10 23.56 20.35 22.09
CA PHE A 10 24.10 19.10 22.62
C PHE A 10 24.40 18.17 21.45
N ILE A 11 25.62 17.62 21.40
CA ILE A 11 26.01 16.58 20.46
C ILE A 11 26.31 15.34 21.29
N VAL A 12 25.57 14.27 21.03
CA VAL A 12 25.67 13.02 21.81
C VAL A 12 25.90 11.87 20.85
N ALA A 13 27.04 11.19 20.99
CA ALA A 13 27.25 9.88 20.37
C ALA A 13 26.62 8.82 21.27
N THR A 14 25.67 8.04 20.77
CA THR A 14 24.88 7.11 21.60
C THR A 14 24.41 5.89 20.82
N HIS A 15 24.29 4.77 21.53
CA HIS A 15 23.52 3.60 21.11
C HIS A 15 22.23 3.44 21.94
N SER A 16 21.98 4.32 22.92
CA SER A 16 20.80 4.22 23.80
C SER A 16 19.51 4.35 22.99
N LEU A 17 18.74 3.25 22.95
CA LEU A 17 17.39 3.20 22.36
C LEU A 17 16.54 4.37 22.85
N GLN A 18 16.50 4.61 24.16
CA GLN A 18 15.67 5.66 24.73
C GLN A 18 16.03 7.06 24.22
N ILE A 19 17.29 7.34 23.90
CA ILE A 19 17.69 8.63 23.32
C ILE A 19 17.28 8.68 21.84
N ILE A 20 17.53 7.61 21.09
CA ILE A 20 17.23 7.52 19.65
C ILE A 20 15.72 7.62 19.40
N GLU A 21 14.91 6.83 20.12
CA GLU A 21 13.44 6.78 19.99
C GLU A 21 12.74 8.09 20.32
N ASN A 22 13.34 8.91 21.20
CA ASN A 22 12.78 10.21 21.60
C ASN A 22 13.39 11.40 20.83
N SER A 23 14.19 11.14 19.79
CA SER A 23 14.81 12.18 18.96
C SER A 23 14.02 12.42 17.67
N ASP A 24 14.02 13.67 17.20
CA ASP A 24 13.46 14.02 15.89
C ASP A 24 14.35 13.49 14.77
N ALA A 25 13.78 13.04 13.65
CA ALA A 25 14.54 12.49 12.53
C ALA A 25 15.60 13.45 11.96
N ASN A 26 15.37 14.77 12.05
CA ASN A 26 16.33 15.80 11.61
C ASN A 26 17.48 16.02 12.62
N ASP A 27 17.30 15.58 13.86
CA ASP A 27 18.30 15.68 14.94
C ASP A 27 19.19 14.41 15.01
N ILE A 28 18.92 13.37 14.20
CA ILE A 28 19.66 12.11 14.17
C ILE A 28 20.59 12.06 12.95
N TYR A 29 21.88 11.80 13.21
CA TYR A 29 22.89 11.54 12.17
C TYR A 29 23.38 10.11 12.34
N TYR A 30 23.04 9.23 11.40
CA TYR A 30 23.43 7.82 11.45
C TYR A 30 24.67 7.57 10.59
N PHE A 31 25.69 6.98 11.19
CA PHE A 31 26.97 6.68 10.57
C PHE A 31 27.06 5.18 10.33
N GLU A 32 27.27 4.78 9.09
CA GLU A 32 27.52 3.39 8.71
C GLU A 32 28.91 3.27 8.09
N ASN A 33 29.64 2.22 8.46
CA ASN A 33 30.94 1.91 7.87
C ASN A 33 30.81 0.60 7.10
N ASN A 34 30.89 0.69 5.78
CA ASN A 34 30.88 -0.45 4.88
C ASN A 34 32.30 -0.59 4.29
N ASP A 35 33.09 -1.49 4.86
CA ASP A 35 34.47 -1.81 4.42
C ASP A 35 35.38 -0.58 4.23
N GLY A 36 35.29 0.39 5.15
CA GLY A 36 36.08 1.62 5.13
C GLY A 36 35.38 2.80 4.43
N HIS A 37 34.26 2.58 3.76
CA HIS A 37 33.40 3.64 3.25
C HIS A 37 32.39 4.06 4.31
N ILE A 38 32.55 5.28 4.84
CA ILE A 38 31.64 5.87 5.82
C ILE A 38 30.53 6.63 5.09
N THR A 39 29.29 6.24 5.32
CA THR A 39 28.09 6.97 4.88
C THR A 39 27.41 7.62 6.07
N ILE A 40 26.92 8.85 5.87
CA ILE A 40 26.18 9.60 6.88
C ILE A 40 24.77 9.87 6.35
N SER A 41 23.76 9.43 7.10
CA SER A 41 22.35 9.57 6.75
C SER A 41 21.65 10.53 7.71
N ASN A 42 21.05 11.60 7.16
CA ASN A 42 20.21 12.58 7.86
C ASN A 42 19.30 13.31 6.84
N PRO A 43 17.98 13.46 7.05
CA PRO A 43 17.20 12.93 8.18
C PRO A 43 17.08 11.41 8.14
N ILE A 44 16.99 10.80 9.32
CA ILE A 44 16.80 9.36 9.50
C ILE A 44 15.88 9.09 10.68
N TYR A 45 14.91 8.20 10.48
CA TYR A 45 13.88 7.97 11.47
C TYR A 45 14.30 6.95 12.54
N PRO A 46 13.84 7.11 13.78
CA PRO A 46 14.25 6.26 14.89
C PRO A 46 14.03 4.75 14.65
N ALA A 47 12.89 4.31 14.12
CA ALA A 47 12.63 2.87 13.98
C ALA A 47 13.56 2.21 12.96
N TYR A 48 13.91 2.94 11.89
CA TYR A 48 14.92 2.48 10.94
C TYR A 48 16.28 2.25 11.62
N VAL A 49 16.73 3.20 12.44
CA VAL A 49 18.01 3.08 13.17
C VAL A 49 17.95 1.95 14.19
N THR A 50 16.90 1.87 15.00
CA THR A 50 16.79 0.87 16.06
C THR A 50 16.65 -0.54 15.51
N LYS A 51 15.95 -0.74 14.39
CA LYS A 51 15.88 -2.02 13.67
C LYS A 51 17.27 -2.51 13.22
N ASN A 52 18.14 -1.62 12.77
CA ASN A 52 19.48 -1.98 12.30
C ASN A 52 20.45 -2.24 13.46
N LEU A 53 20.24 -1.59 14.61
CA LEU A 53 21.10 -1.75 15.80
C LEU A 53 20.62 -2.87 16.75
N TYR A 54 19.32 -3.16 16.79
CA TYR A 54 18.68 -4.02 17.79
C TYR A 54 17.56 -4.90 17.19
N LYS A 55 17.21 -5.99 17.87
CA LYS A 55 16.11 -6.90 17.47
C LYS A 55 14.71 -6.42 17.89
N HIS A 56 14.58 -5.30 18.59
CA HIS A 56 13.28 -4.68 18.87
C HIS A 56 12.93 -3.75 17.71
N SER A 57 11.76 -3.95 17.10
CA SER A 57 11.36 -3.19 15.91
C SER A 57 9.88 -2.81 16.01
N TYR A 58 9.63 -1.52 16.12
CA TYR A 58 8.36 -0.88 15.76
C TYR A 58 8.50 -0.27 14.34
N TYR A 59 7.48 0.42 13.84
CA TYR A 59 7.53 1.08 12.53
C TYR A 59 7.49 2.60 12.69
N ASP A 60 8.19 3.32 11.81
CA ASP A 60 8.08 4.79 11.71
C ASP A 60 6.74 5.18 11.07
N LYS A 61 6.30 4.40 10.07
CA LYS A 61 5.04 4.61 9.35
C LYS A 61 4.27 3.31 9.16
N VAL A 62 2.94 3.39 9.26
CA VAL A 62 2.04 2.26 9.03
C VAL A 62 0.94 2.69 8.07
N LEU A 63 0.70 1.87 7.05
CA LEU A 63 -0.41 2.02 6.13
C LEU A 63 -1.41 0.91 6.41
N LEU A 64 -2.65 1.26 6.75
CA LEU A 64 -3.72 0.29 6.97
C LEU A 64 -4.58 0.21 5.71
N VAL A 65 -4.85 -1.00 5.23
CA VAL A 65 -5.66 -1.25 4.03
C VAL A 65 -6.75 -2.28 4.27
N GLU A 66 -7.73 -2.35 3.36
CA GLU A 66 -8.84 -3.29 3.47
C GLU A 66 -8.39 -4.73 3.23
N ASP A 67 -7.67 -5.01 2.14
CA ASP A 67 -7.28 -6.36 1.77
C ASP A 67 -5.94 -6.43 1.02
N GLU A 68 -5.58 -7.64 0.59
CA GLU A 68 -4.30 -7.93 -0.04
C GLU A 68 -4.17 -7.30 -1.44
N LEU A 69 -5.28 -7.10 -2.17
CA LEU A 69 -5.23 -6.42 -3.47
C LEU A 69 -4.91 -4.94 -3.29
N ALA A 70 -5.53 -4.31 -2.29
CA ALA A 70 -5.21 -2.95 -1.88
C ALA A 70 -3.74 -2.80 -1.45
N GLU A 71 -3.21 -3.79 -0.72
CA GLU A 71 -1.79 -3.85 -0.34
C GLU A 71 -0.88 -3.91 -1.58
N LYS A 72 -1.17 -4.79 -2.54
CA LYS A 72 -0.40 -4.93 -3.79
C LYS A 72 -0.35 -3.62 -4.58
N PHE A 73 -1.50 -2.94 -4.73
CA PHE A 73 -1.56 -1.66 -5.45
C PHE A 73 -0.73 -0.57 -4.76
N LEU A 74 -0.78 -0.51 -3.42
CA LEU A 74 0.05 0.41 -2.64
C LEU A 74 1.54 0.11 -2.79
N LYS A 75 1.95 -1.17 -2.80
CA LYS A 75 3.34 -1.56 -3.02
C LYS A 75 3.86 -1.03 -4.35
N ASN A 76 3.11 -1.24 -5.44
CA ASN A 76 3.47 -0.72 -6.77
C ASN A 76 3.59 0.81 -6.77
N THR A 77 2.64 1.50 -6.12
CA THR A 77 2.69 2.96 -5.96
C THR A 77 3.93 3.42 -5.21
N ILE A 78 4.24 2.75 -4.10
CA ILE A 78 5.39 3.08 -3.26
C ILE A 78 6.72 2.76 -3.97
N ASP A 79 6.75 1.73 -4.81
CA ASP A 79 7.93 1.38 -5.61
C ASP A 79 8.21 2.36 -6.75
N LYS A 80 7.18 3.05 -7.24
CA LYS A 80 7.30 4.17 -8.19
C LYS A 80 7.81 5.46 -7.50
N ILE A 81 7.51 5.65 -6.22
CA ILE A 81 8.03 6.78 -5.43
C ILE A 81 9.55 6.60 -5.22
N ASP A 82 10.30 7.72 -5.12
CA ASP A 82 11.75 7.74 -4.91
C ASP A 82 12.21 6.71 -3.86
N LYS A 83 12.95 5.69 -4.31
CA LYS A 83 13.40 4.58 -3.45
C LYS A 83 14.30 5.03 -2.31
N ASN A 84 14.90 6.22 -2.39
CA ASN A 84 15.82 6.71 -1.38
C ASN A 84 15.18 6.85 0.00
N PHE A 85 13.88 7.14 0.10
CA PHE A 85 13.24 7.29 1.40
C PHE A 85 13.25 5.98 2.21
N LYS A 86 13.33 4.82 1.55
CA LYS A 86 13.35 3.50 2.20
C LYS A 86 14.64 3.24 2.97
N TYR A 87 15.71 3.98 2.68
CA TYR A 87 16.98 3.91 3.42
C TYR A 87 17.02 4.82 4.66
N ARG A 88 15.94 5.56 4.93
CA ARG A 88 15.85 6.43 6.10
C ARG A 88 14.64 6.16 6.98
N LEU A 89 13.72 5.32 6.53
CA LEU A 89 12.41 5.14 7.14
C LEU A 89 11.98 3.68 7.09
N TYR A 90 11.50 3.16 8.20
CA TYR A 90 10.97 1.81 8.29
C TYR A 90 9.44 1.81 8.37
N PHE A 91 8.78 1.18 7.42
CA PHE A 91 7.31 1.16 7.32
C PHE A 91 6.76 -0.24 7.03
N THR A 92 5.45 -0.39 7.20
CA THR A 92 4.70 -1.57 6.78
C THR A 92 3.32 -1.20 6.23
N ILE A 93 2.75 -2.10 5.44
CA ILE A 93 1.36 -2.05 4.97
C ILE A 93 0.65 -3.26 5.59
N ILE A 94 -0.52 -3.04 6.19
CA ILE A 94 -1.24 -4.07 6.94
C ILE A 94 -2.67 -4.18 6.40
N PRO A 95 -3.04 -5.31 5.76
CA PRO A 95 -4.42 -5.61 5.43
C PRO A 95 -5.20 -5.98 6.70
N ILE A 96 -6.31 -5.28 6.95
CA ILE A 96 -7.10 -5.44 8.18
C ILE A 96 -8.36 -6.30 7.97
N GLY A 97 -8.90 -6.30 6.75
CA GLY A 97 -10.22 -6.79 6.39
C GLY A 97 -11.15 -5.64 5.99
N GLY A 98 -12.42 -5.96 5.76
CA GLY A 98 -13.37 -5.00 5.18
C GLY A 98 -13.49 -3.67 5.93
N TRP A 99 -13.89 -2.61 5.20
CA TRP A 99 -13.87 -1.21 5.62
C TRP A 99 -14.33 -0.89 7.05
N ARG A 100 -15.34 -1.58 7.60
CA ARG A 100 -15.82 -1.32 8.98
C ARG A 100 -14.77 -1.67 10.03
N LYS A 101 -14.10 -2.81 9.86
CA LYS A 101 -13.01 -3.24 10.76
C LYS A 101 -11.78 -2.36 10.55
N LEU A 102 -11.51 -1.98 9.30
CA LEU A 102 -10.45 -1.02 9.00
C LEU A 102 -10.69 0.33 9.70
N LEU A 103 -11.92 0.85 9.67
CA LEU A 103 -12.31 2.06 10.39
C LEU A 103 -12.12 1.90 11.90
N GLU A 104 -12.60 0.81 12.50
CA GLU A 104 -12.44 0.53 13.93
C GLU A 104 -10.95 0.54 14.36
N VAL A 105 -10.10 -0.19 13.64
CA VAL A 105 -8.66 -0.21 13.91
C VAL A 105 -8.02 1.16 13.70
N SER A 106 -8.47 1.90 12.68
CA SER A 106 -8.01 3.25 12.41
C SER A 106 -8.34 4.21 13.56
N LEU A 107 -9.51 4.09 14.19
CA LEU A 107 -9.86 4.92 15.36
C LEU A 107 -9.00 4.60 16.58
N LEU A 108 -8.51 3.37 16.69
CA LEU A 108 -7.64 2.89 17.77
C LEU A 108 -6.14 2.93 17.42
N LYS A 109 -5.76 3.57 16.31
CA LYS A 109 -4.39 3.52 15.78
C LYS A 109 -3.33 4.04 16.76
N ASN A 110 -3.66 5.05 17.56
CA ASN A 110 -2.72 5.59 18.56
C ASN A 110 -2.47 4.61 19.72
N THR A 111 -3.35 3.62 19.92
CA THR A 111 -3.17 2.54 20.89
C THR A 111 -2.35 1.41 20.30
N TYR A 112 -2.63 1.00 19.06
CA TYR A 112 -1.95 -0.13 18.42
C TYR A 112 -0.57 0.24 17.84
N TYR A 113 -0.38 1.48 17.43
CA TYR A 113 0.79 1.95 16.69
C TYR A 113 1.37 3.23 17.31
N VAL A 114 1.60 3.20 18.64
CA VAL A 114 2.03 4.35 19.46
C VAL A 114 3.22 5.12 18.87
N ASN A 115 4.18 4.41 18.28
CA ASN A 115 5.42 4.98 17.77
C ASN A 115 5.42 5.21 16.24
N ALA A 116 4.29 5.04 15.57
CA ALA A 116 4.19 5.15 14.12
C ALA A 116 3.20 6.24 13.68
N LYS A 117 3.54 6.95 12.61
CA LYS A 117 2.55 7.76 11.89
C LYS A 117 1.70 6.83 11.03
N VAL A 118 0.38 6.87 11.20
CA VAL A 118 -0.54 5.93 10.55
C VAL A 118 -1.45 6.66 9.55
N VAL A 119 -1.52 6.14 8.33
CA VAL A 119 -2.51 6.51 7.32
C VAL A 119 -3.39 5.32 6.99
N THR A 120 -4.68 5.57 6.80
CA THR A 120 -5.66 4.54 6.42
C THR A 120 -6.06 4.74 4.97
N VAL A 121 -5.99 3.67 4.17
CA VAL A 121 -6.29 3.67 2.74
C VAL A 121 -7.48 2.75 2.50
N PHE A 122 -8.59 3.32 2.04
CA PHE A 122 -9.82 2.61 1.72
C PHE A 122 -9.97 2.36 0.22
N ASP A 123 -10.84 1.44 -0.15
CA ASP A 123 -11.34 1.36 -1.51
C ASP A 123 -12.28 2.55 -1.80
N LYS A 124 -12.45 2.92 -3.07
CA LYS A 124 -13.25 4.10 -3.41
C LYS A 124 -14.75 3.84 -3.29
N ASP A 125 -15.18 2.59 -3.45
CA ASP A 125 -16.59 2.21 -3.43
C ASP A 125 -17.29 2.41 -2.06
N ILE A 126 -16.54 2.61 -0.97
CA ILE A 126 -17.09 2.86 0.36
C ILE A 126 -17.14 4.35 0.73
N GLU A 127 -16.66 5.27 -0.12
CA GLU A 127 -16.48 6.68 0.23
C GLU A 127 -17.77 7.34 0.78
N GLU A 128 -18.91 7.10 0.14
CA GLU A 128 -20.20 7.62 0.61
C GLU A 128 -20.61 7.06 1.97
N ASP A 129 -20.45 5.74 2.16
CA ASP A 129 -20.82 5.05 3.40
C ASP A 129 -19.90 5.46 4.55
N LEU A 130 -18.60 5.62 4.29
CA LEU A 130 -17.64 6.15 5.24
C LEU A 130 -18.01 7.57 5.66
N ASN A 131 -18.31 8.46 4.70
CA ASN A 131 -18.71 9.83 5.03
C ASN A 131 -19.96 9.88 5.93
N LYS A 132 -20.96 9.03 5.66
CA LYS A 132 -22.16 8.91 6.52
C LYS A 132 -21.81 8.41 7.92
N GLU A 133 -20.93 7.41 8.04
CA GLU A 133 -20.55 6.85 9.33
C GLU A 133 -19.70 7.83 10.15
N LEU A 134 -18.79 8.59 9.51
CA LEU A 134 -18.03 9.66 10.18
C LEU A 134 -18.93 10.76 10.72
N GLN A 135 -19.94 11.17 9.96
CA GLN A 135 -20.94 12.14 10.42
C GLN A 135 -21.75 11.62 11.60
N LYS A 136 -22.21 10.37 11.49
CA LYS A 136 -22.99 9.72 12.54
C LYS A 136 -22.20 9.57 13.85
N GLN A 137 -20.89 9.38 13.78
CA GLN A 137 -20.00 9.27 14.93
C GLN A 137 -19.41 10.63 15.39
N ALA A 138 -19.70 11.73 14.70
CA ALA A 138 -19.19 13.08 14.97
C ALA A 138 -17.65 13.15 15.02
N ILE A 139 -17.00 12.55 14.02
CA ILE A 139 -15.53 12.44 13.87
C ILE A 139 -15.06 12.84 12.47
N GLU A 140 -15.76 13.78 11.83
CA GLU A 140 -15.48 14.22 10.46
C GLU A 140 -14.08 14.84 10.31
N GLU A 141 -13.49 15.36 11.37
CA GLU A 141 -12.13 15.91 11.39
C GLU A 141 -11.05 14.87 11.05
N LEU A 142 -11.35 13.59 11.24
CA LEU A 142 -10.44 12.49 10.92
C LEU A 142 -10.37 12.20 9.41
N LYS A 143 -11.25 12.79 8.59
CA LYS A 143 -11.24 12.59 7.13
C LYS A 143 -9.90 12.93 6.48
N LYS A 144 -9.14 13.88 7.04
CA LYS A 144 -7.78 14.24 6.58
C LYS A 144 -6.75 13.11 6.77
N GLU A 145 -7.07 12.12 7.59
CA GLU A 145 -6.21 10.98 7.94
C GLU A 145 -6.49 9.76 7.08
N PHE A 146 -7.52 9.81 6.23
CA PHE A 146 -7.96 8.73 5.35
C PHE A 146 -7.76 9.10 3.88
N THR A 147 -7.27 8.17 3.08
CA THR A 147 -7.19 8.30 1.64
C THR A 147 -7.87 7.12 0.95
N PHE A 148 -8.06 7.23 -0.35
CA PHE A 148 -8.69 6.21 -1.17
C PHE A 148 -7.73 5.71 -2.24
N ILE A 149 -7.77 4.42 -2.55
CA ILE A 149 -7.09 3.89 -3.73
C ILE A 149 -7.67 4.58 -4.97
N PRO A 150 -6.84 5.05 -5.92
CA PRO A 150 -7.29 5.78 -7.11
C PRO A 150 -7.87 4.83 -8.18
N VAL A 151 -8.71 3.87 -7.76
CA VAL A 151 -9.46 2.94 -8.62
C VAL A 151 -10.94 3.29 -8.44
N GLU A 152 -11.71 3.37 -9.54
CA GLU A 152 -13.09 3.92 -9.54
C GLU A 152 -14.03 3.27 -8.50
N ASP A 153 -13.93 1.95 -8.35
CA ASP A 153 -14.69 1.15 -7.37
C ASP A 153 -13.70 0.54 -6.34
N ASN A 154 -13.46 -0.76 -6.48
CA ASN A 154 -12.39 -1.53 -5.88
C ASN A 154 -11.72 -2.35 -7.00
N ILE A 155 -10.60 -2.99 -6.69
CA ILE A 155 -9.77 -3.69 -7.69
C ILE A 155 -10.54 -4.81 -8.38
N GLU A 156 -11.34 -5.60 -7.64
CA GLU A 156 -12.12 -6.71 -8.20
C GLU A 156 -13.20 -6.21 -9.16
N LYS A 157 -13.99 -5.22 -8.74
CA LYS A 157 -15.05 -4.59 -9.54
C LYS A 157 -14.48 -3.97 -10.80
N PHE A 158 -13.40 -3.20 -10.68
CA PHE A 158 -12.74 -2.55 -11.80
C PHE A 158 -12.24 -3.58 -12.82
N THR A 159 -11.63 -4.68 -12.36
CA THR A 159 -11.17 -5.75 -13.24
C THR A 159 -12.33 -6.35 -14.05
N LEU A 160 -13.42 -6.73 -13.37
CA LEU A 160 -14.54 -7.41 -14.02
C LEU A 160 -15.35 -6.48 -14.94
N LYS A 161 -15.51 -5.21 -14.58
CA LYS A 161 -16.28 -4.23 -15.36
C LYS A 161 -15.48 -3.64 -16.53
N ASN A 162 -14.25 -3.20 -16.27
CA ASN A 162 -13.49 -2.36 -17.20
C ASN A 162 -12.44 -3.16 -17.97
N LEU A 163 -11.78 -4.13 -17.33
CA LEU A 163 -10.70 -4.88 -17.98
C LEU A 163 -11.20 -6.08 -18.77
N PHE A 164 -12.34 -6.65 -18.38
CA PHE A 164 -12.82 -7.89 -18.99
C PHE A 164 -13.11 -7.80 -20.49
N LYS A 165 -13.43 -6.61 -21.00
CA LYS A 165 -13.62 -6.35 -22.44
C LYS A 165 -12.44 -5.61 -23.08
N ASN A 166 -11.37 -5.35 -22.33
CA ASN A 166 -10.23 -4.57 -22.79
C ASN A 166 -9.22 -5.47 -23.54
N PRO A 167 -9.01 -5.27 -24.85
CA PRO A 167 -8.08 -6.10 -25.63
C PRO A 167 -6.62 -5.96 -25.19
N LYS A 168 -6.21 -4.83 -24.60
CA LYS A 168 -4.86 -4.67 -24.04
C LYS A 168 -4.67 -5.59 -22.84
N PHE A 169 -5.66 -5.62 -21.94
CA PHE A 169 -5.64 -6.50 -20.77
C PHE A 169 -5.56 -7.97 -21.19
N HIS A 170 -6.34 -8.37 -22.20
CA HIS A 170 -6.29 -9.74 -22.74
C HIS A 170 -4.88 -10.11 -23.22
N ARG A 171 -4.27 -9.25 -24.04
CA ARG A 171 -2.91 -9.46 -24.55
C ARG A 171 -1.88 -9.52 -23.43
N TYR A 172 -2.02 -8.69 -22.41
CA TYR A 172 -1.13 -8.67 -21.26
C TYR A 172 -1.23 -9.98 -20.45
N ILE A 173 -2.43 -10.45 -20.15
CA ILE A 173 -2.62 -11.74 -19.44
C ILE A 173 -2.12 -12.91 -20.30
N GLU A 174 -2.35 -12.87 -21.61
CA GLU A 174 -1.81 -13.85 -22.55
C GLU A 174 -0.28 -13.91 -22.51
N SER A 175 0.40 -12.77 -22.47
CA SER A 175 1.87 -12.74 -22.47
C SER A 175 2.50 -13.02 -21.11
N GLU A 176 1.86 -12.57 -20.03
CA GLU A 176 2.45 -12.63 -18.68
C GLU A 176 2.10 -13.89 -17.91
N CYS A 177 0.92 -14.49 -18.18
CA CYS A 177 0.37 -15.58 -17.37
C CYS A 177 0.20 -16.88 -18.16
N LEU A 178 -0.45 -16.80 -19.32
CA LEU A 178 -0.90 -17.98 -20.07
C LEU A 178 0.24 -18.72 -20.77
N LYS A 179 0.06 -20.01 -21.02
CA LYS A 179 0.93 -20.74 -21.95
C LYS A 179 0.69 -20.28 -23.38
N ASP A 180 1.73 -20.30 -24.22
CA ASP A 180 1.69 -19.85 -25.63
C ASP A 180 0.54 -20.43 -26.47
N GLU A 181 0.10 -21.66 -26.16
CA GLU A 181 -0.98 -22.36 -26.86
C GLU A 181 -2.39 -21.86 -26.49
N PHE A 182 -2.52 -21.08 -25.42
CA PHE A 182 -3.79 -20.56 -24.93
C PHE A 182 -3.94 -19.06 -25.17
N LYS A 183 -5.18 -18.67 -25.39
CA LYS A 183 -5.62 -17.29 -25.53
C LYS A 183 -6.61 -16.95 -24.43
N PHE A 184 -6.76 -15.66 -24.15
CA PHE A 184 -7.71 -15.18 -23.16
C PHE A 184 -9.15 -15.62 -23.52
N THR A 185 -9.44 -15.78 -24.81
CA THR A 185 -10.72 -16.31 -25.31
C THR A 185 -10.96 -17.79 -24.99
N ASN A 186 -9.93 -18.57 -24.66
CA ASN A 186 -10.09 -19.96 -24.21
C ASN A 186 -10.69 -20.03 -22.80
N LEU A 187 -10.53 -18.98 -22.01
CA LEU A 187 -11.10 -18.90 -20.68
C LEU A 187 -12.64 -18.87 -20.79
N SER A 188 -13.31 -19.68 -19.98
CA SER A 188 -14.78 -19.82 -19.93
C SER A 188 -15.45 -18.65 -19.19
N ILE A 189 -15.24 -17.42 -19.68
CA ILE A 189 -15.61 -16.19 -18.97
C ILE A 189 -16.92 -15.57 -19.51
N LYS A 190 -17.79 -16.39 -20.11
CA LYS A 190 -19.11 -15.94 -20.64
C LYS A 190 -20.08 -15.47 -19.55
N GLU A 191 -19.85 -15.82 -18.28
CA GLU A 191 -20.75 -15.59 -17.13
C GLU A 191 -20.47 -14.27 -16.34
N PHE A 192 -19.50 -13.47 -16.76
CA PHE A 192 -19.10 -12.24 -16.04
C PHE A 192 -19.80 -10.98 -16.55
N LYS A 193 -20.67 -11.13 -17.57
CA LYS A 193 -21.54 -10.06 -18.03
C LYS A 193 -22.52 -9.70 -16.92
N GLU A 194 -22.37 -8.47 -16.41
CA GLU A 194 -23.31 -7.80 -15.50
C GLU A 194 -23.37 -8.44 -14.11
N THR A 195 -22.59 -7.88 -13.19
CA THR A 195 -22.65 -8.27 -11.78
C THR A 195 -22.78 -7.01 -10.93
N ASP A 196 -23.96 -6.78 -10.35
CA ASP A 196 -24.27 -5.57 -9.59
C ASP A 196 -24.00 -5.69 -8.07
N ASN A 197 -23.78 -6.91 -7.54
CA ASN A 197 -23.58 -7.13 -6.10
C ASN A 197 -22.13 -7.48 -5.71
N SER A 198 -21.59 -6.83 -4.67
CA SER A 198 -20.20 -6.94 -4.21
C SER A 198 -19.80 -8.35 -3.76
N LYS A 199 -20.68 -9.10 -3.08
CA LYS A 199 -20.42 -10.50 -2.68
C LYS A 199 -20.23 -11.41 -3.89
N THR A 200 -21.02 -11.19 -4.94
CA THR A 200 -20.93 -11.96 -6.19
C THR A 200 -19.69 -11.57 -7.00
N ILE A 201 -19.25 -10.31 -6.89
CA ILE A 201 -18.03 -9.83 -7.56
C ILE A 201 -16.79 -10.46 -6.93
N LYS A 202 -16.64 -10.44 -5.60
CA LYS A 202 -15.48 -11.06 -4.93
C LYS A 202 -15.39 -12.56 -5.22
N SER A 203 -16.52 -13.28 -5.24
CA SER A 203 -16.55 -14.71 -5.53
C SER A 203 -16.33 -15.07 -7.01
N LYS A 204 -16.59 -14.13 -7.92
CA LYS A 204 -16.29 -14.23 -9.35
C LYS A 204 -14.82 -13.85 -9.62
N PHE A 205 -14.27 -12.90 -8.90
CA PHE A 205 -12.86 -12.53 -9.01
C PHE A 205 -11.96 -13.61 -8.39
N ASN A 206 -12.24 -14.00 -7.13
CA ASN A 206 -11.44 -14.93 -6.32
C ASN A 206 -12.20 -16.19 -5.89
N ASN A 207 -11.44 -17.29 -5.79
CA ASN A 207 -11.77 -18.50 -5.03
C ASN A 207 -13.16 -19.14 -5.28
N ASN A 208 -13.43 -19.44 -6.55
CA ASN A 208 -14.39 -20.47 -6.97
C ASN A 208 -13.86 -21.19 -8.21
N GLU A 209 -14.39 -22.39 -8.52
CA GLU A 209 -14.04 -23.16 -9.75
C GLU A 209 -14.14 -22.33 -11.04
N LYS A 210 -15.01 -21.31 -11.05
CA LYS A 210 -15.21 -20.41 -12.20
C LYS A 210 -14.60 -19.02 -12.03
N SER A 211 -13.83 -18.77 -10.98
CA SER A 211 -13.27 -17.43 -10.73
C SER A 211 -12.25 -17.03 -11.81
N LEU A 212 -12.14 -15.73 -12.10
CA LEU A 212 -11.22 -15.23 -13.12
C LEU A 212 -9.78 -15.67 -12.84
N VAL A 213 -9.33 -15.47 -11.60
CA VAL A 213 -7.96 -15.79 -11.19
C VAL A 213 -7.67 -17.29 -11.32
N ARG A 214 -8.63 -18.15 -10.94
CA ARG A 214 -8.48 -19.61 -11.11
C ARG A 214 -8.45 -20.02 -12.57
N GLN A 215 -9.36 -19.47 -13.38
CA GLN A 215 -9.38 -19.76 -14.82
C GLN A 215 -8.07 -19.32 -15.48
N ILE A 216 -7.50 -18.16 -15.13
CA ILE A 216 -6.18 -17.80 -15.63
C ILE A 216 -5.16 -18.86 -15.20
N GLY A 217 -5.14 -19.24 -13.92
CA GLY A 217 -4.21 -20.25 -13.38
C GLY A 217 -4.27 -21.61 -14.07
N ASP A 218 -5.47 -22.11 -14.38
CA ASP A 218 -5.69 -23.40 -15.04
C ASP A 218 -5.05 -23.46 -16.44
N TYR A 219 -4.93 -22.31 -17.12
CA TYR A 219 -4.35 -22.16 -18.46
C TYR A 219 -2.95 -21.50 -18.44
N SER A 220 -2.40 -21.26 -17.25
CA SER A 220 -1.12 -20.56 -17.08
C SER A 220 0.09 -21.50 -17.07
N GLU A 221 1.27 -20.89 -17.20
CA GLU A 221 2.54 -21.56 -16.93
C GLU A 221 2.56 -22.20 -15.52
N ASP A 222 3.41 -23.21 -15.33
CA ASP A 222 3.43 -23.98 -14.08
C ASP A 222 3.74 -23.12 -12.84
N LYS A 223 4.44 -21.98 -13.01
CA LYS A 223 4.72 -21.02 -11.91
C LYS A 223 3.47 -20.35 -11.34
N PHE A 224 2.39 -20.27 -12.12
CA PHE A 224 1.12 -19.65 -11.74
C PHE A 224 0.06 -20.68 -11.34
N LYS A 225 0.26 -21.96 -11.67
CA LYS A 225 -0.67 -23.02 -11.26
C LYS A 225 -0.76 -23.06 -9.75
N GLU A 226 -1.99 -22.95 -9.25
CA GLU A 226 -2.32 -22.90 -7.82
C GLU A 226 -1.68 -21.72 -7.04
N ASN A 227 -0.94 -20.83 -7.72
CA ASN A 227 -0.37 -19.62 -7.14
C ASN A 227 -1.15 -18.38 -7.60
N TYR A 228 -2.40 -18.30 -7.12
CA TYR A 228 -3.35 -17.25 -7.48
C TYR A 228 -2.87 -15.85 -7.10
N SER A 229 -2.05 -15.72 -6.06
CA SER A 229 -1.49 -14.44 -5.64
C SER A 229 -0.62 -13.79 -6.72
N LEU A 230 0.17 -14.59 -7.46
CA LEU A 230 0.98 -14.06 -8.57
C LEU A 230 0.12 -13.58 -9.75
N ILE A 231 -1.04 -14.19 -9.96
CA ILE A 231 -1.97 -13.76 -11.02
C ILE A 231 -2.64 -12.44 -10.62
N GLU A 232 -3.04 -12.32 -9.35
CA GLU A 232 -3.53 -11.06 -8.81
C GLU A 232 -2.49 -9.95 -8.91
N ASP A 233 -1.20 -10.24 -8.64
CA ASP A 233 -0.11 -9.28 -8.83
C ASP A 233 -0.11 -8.75 -10.27
N LYS A 234 -0.19 -9.66 -11.26
CA LYS A 234 -0.24 -9.27 -12.68
C LYS A 234 -1.45 -8.41 -13.02
N ILE A 235 -2.62 -8.74 -12.48
CA ILE A 235 -3.83 -7.92 -12.69
C ILE A 235 -3.63 -6.52 -12.08
N VAL A 236 -3.10 -6.44 -10.86
CA VAL A 236 -2.84 -5.18 -10.17
C VAL A 236 -1.78 -4.35 -10.89
N ASP A 237 -0.71 -4.98 -11.42
CA ASP A 237 0.31 -4.34 -12.24
C ASP A 237 -0.31 -3.68 -13.47
N PHE A 238 -1.19 -4.38 -14.19
CA PHE A 238 -1.88 -3.80 -15.34
C PHE A 238 -2.77 -2.61 -14.97
N ILE A 239 -3.53 -2.73 -13.88
CA ILE A 239 -4.37 -1.63 -13.37
C ILE A 239 -3.50 -0.44 -13.01
N PHE A 240 -2.39 -0.69 -12.33
CA PHE A 240 -1.43 0.33 -11.94
C PHE A 240 -0.90 1.07 -13.16
N GLU A 241 -0.42 0.35 -14.18
CA GLU A 241 0.11 0.97 -15.41
C GLU A 241 -0.93 1.86 -16.11
N GLU A 242 -2.17 1.36 -16.30
CA GLU A 242 -3.22 2.13 -16.99
C GLU A 242 -3.68 3.36 -16.19
N LEU A 243 -3.56 3.35 -14.86
CA LEU A 243 -4.00 4.46 -13.99
C LEU A 243 -2.86 5.40 -13.57
N SER A 244 -1.60 5.03 -13.77
CA SER A 244 -0.45 5.71 -13.15
C SER A 244 -0.20 7.14 -13.64
N ASP A 245 -0.87 7.57 -14.71
CA ASP A 245 -0.85 8.93 -15.25
C ASP A 245 -2.19 9.68 -15.07
N SER A 246 -3.19 9.04 -14.44
CA SER A 246 -4.49 9.67 -14.20
C SER A 246 -4.38 10.81 -13.16
N PRO A 247 -5.19 11.89 -13.29
CA PRO A 247 -5.21 12.97 -12.29
C PRO A 247 -5.48 12.47 -10.86
N GLU A 248 -6.36 11.49 -10.70
CA GLU A 248 -6.69 10.87 -9.42
C GLU A 248 -5.49 10.15 -8.82
N TYR A 249 -4.76 9.39 -9.64
CA TYR A 249 -3.54 8.72 -9.20
C TYR A 249 -2.45 9.72 -8.81
N LEU A 250 -2.21 10.77 -9.61
CA LEU A 250 -1.18 11.76 -9.31
C LEU A 250 -1.48 12.52 -8.00
N ALA A 251 -2.75 12.79 -7.70
CA ALA A 251 -3.17 13.36 -6.42
C ALA A 251 -2.92 12.39 -5.25
N PHE A 252 -3.22 11.11 -5.44
CA PHE A 252 -2.95 10.06 -4.46
C PHE A 252 -1.45 9.86 -4.22
N GLU A 253 -0.64 9.79 -5.27
CA GLU A 253 0.82 9.68 -5.21
C GLU A 253 1.42 10.87 -4.46
N LYS A 254 0.98 12.10 -4.76
CA LYS A 254 1.43 13.30 -4.04
C LYS A 254 1.14 13.19 -2.54
N ARG A 255 -0.05 12.73 -2.16
CA ARG A 255 -0.41 12.54 -0.75
C ARG A 255 0.45 11.49 -0.06
N LEU A 256 0.80 10.41 -0.77
CA LEU A 256 1.74 9.40 -0.26
C LEU A 256 3.15 9.97 -0.12
N LYS A 257 3.64 10.75 -1.10
CA LYS A 257 4.93 11.45 -1.00
C LYS A 257 4.97 12.37 0.23
N GLU A 258 3.92 13.14 0.47
CA GLU A 258 3.78 13.97 1.68
C GLU A 258 3.77 13.12 2.96
N PHE A 259 3.04 12.00 2.97
CA PHE A 259 3.04 11.06 4.10
C PHE A 259 4.44 10.50 4.37
N PHE A 260 5.19 10.12 3.33
CA PHE A 260 6.56 9.62 3.42
C PHE A 260 7.63 10.72 3.55
N GLU A 261 7.23 12.00 3.54
CA GLU A 261 8.12 13.18 3.59
C GLU A 261 9.17 13.19 2.46
N VAL A 262 8.78 12.69 1.29
CA VAL A 262 9.55 12.73 0.04
C VAL A 262 9.38 14.11 -0.59
N LYS A 263 10.47 14.73 -1.03
CA LYS A 263 10.41 16.03 -1.73
C LYS A 263 9.71 15.83 -3.08
N ASN A 264 8.80 16.74 -3.42
CA ASN A 264 8.26 16.81 -4.76
C ASN A 264 9.28 17.59 -5.61
N ASP A 265 9.86 16.93 -6.61
CA ASP A 265 10.68 17.58 -7.64
C ASP A 265 9.79 18.35 -8.64
#